data_AF-A0A3D2UHA9-F1
#
_entry.id   AF-A0A3D2UHA9-F1
#
_cell.length_a   1.000
_cell.length_b   1.000
_cell.length_c   1.000
_cell.angle_alpha   90.00
_cell.angle_beta   90.00
_cell.angle_gamma   90.00
#
_symmetry.space_group_name_H-M   'P 1'
#
loop_
_entity.id
_entity.type
_entity.pdbx_description
1 polymer ?
#
loop_
_entity_poly.entity_id
_entity_poly.type
_entity_poly.pdbx_seq_one_letter_code
_entity_poly.pdbx_strand_id
1 'polypeptide(L)' 'KHIASDLGLKEDQYEFAMLFGIQRREQLRLASDGHKVRVLISYGSAWFPWYMRRLAERPANLWFVAKQLLP' A
#
# COMPACT_ATOMS: atom_id res chain seq x y z
N LYS A 1 -12.05 2.98 3.63
CA LYS A 1 -12.66 3.52 4.87
C LYS A 1 -14.14 3.81 4.74
N HIS A 2 -14.62 4.61 3.77
CA HIS A 2 -16.05 4.92 3.60
C HIS A 2 -16.92 3.66 3.47
N ILE A 3 -16.57 2.77 2.54
CA ILE A 3 -17.28 1.48 2.38
C ILE A 3 -17.30 0.67 3.69
N ALA A 4 -16.19 0.64 4.45
CA ALA A 4 -16.13 -0.06 5.73
C ALA A 4 -17.04 0.58 6.78
N SER A 5 -17.08 1.92 6.83
CA SER A 5 -18.00 2.69 7.68
C SER A 5 -19.46 2.46 7.30
N ASP A 6 -19.78 2.44 6.01
CA ASP A 6 -21.13 2.18 5.49
C ASP A 6 -21.60 0.76 5.86
N LEU A 7 -20.66 -0.18 5.95
CA LEU A 7 -20.89 -1.55 6.41
C LEU A 7 -20.83 -1.70 7.95
N GLY A 8 -20.60 -0.63 8.70
CA GLY A 8 -20.51 -0.64 10.16
C GLY A 8 -19.30 -1.38 10.73
N LEU A 9 -18.23 -1.55 9.94
CA LEU A 9 -17.01 -2.25 10.36
C LEU A 9 -16.13 -1.35 11.22
N LYS A 10 -15.66 -1.91 12.34
CA LYS A 10 -14.64 -1.29 13.19
C LYS A 10 -13.25 -1.41 12.57
N GLU A 11 -12.34 -0.52 12.96
CA GLU A 11 -10.98 -0.39 12.42
C GLU A 11 -10.11 -1.64 12.62
N ASP A 12 -10.46 -2.49 13.58
CA ASP A 12 -9.76 -3.75 13.86
C ASP A 12 -10.24 -4.92 12.99
N GLN A 13 -11.35 -4.76 12.25
CA GLN A 13 -11.96 -5.77 11.40
C GLN A 13 -11.44 -5.76 9.96
N TYR A 14 -10.58 -4.80 9.60
CA TYR A 14 -9.94 -4.73 8.30
C TYR A 14 -8.50 -4.21 8.42
N GLU A 15 -7.71 -4.40 7.36
CA GLU A 15 -6.35 -3.87 7.28
C GLU A 15 -6.07 -3.23 5.91
N PHE A 16 -5.16 -2.27 5.90
CA PHE A 16 -4.57 -1.71 4.69
C PHE A 16 -3.21 -2.36 4.43
N ALA A 17 -3.10 -3.16 3.37
CA ALA A 17 -1.85 -3.74 2.93
C ALA A 17 -1.21 -2.88 1.84
N MET A 18 0.03 -2.42 2.07
CA MET A 18 0.75 -1.51 1.16
C MET A 18 2.18 -1.99 0.91
N LEU A 19 2.75 -1.64 -0.25
CA LEU A 19 4.14 -1.97 -0.57
C LEU A 19 5.11 -1.02 0.15
N PHE A 20 6.23 -1.56 0.60
CA PHE A 20 7.32 -0.76 1.14
C PHE A 20 7.80 0.28 0.12
N GLY A 21 8.00 1.52 0.56
CA GLY A 21 8.46 2.63 -0.28
C GLY A 21 7.37 3.38 -1.05
N ILE A 22 6.15 2.82 -1.19
CA ILE A 22 5.04 3.45 -1.94
C ILE A 22 4.09 4.19 -1.00
N GLN A 23 3.82 5.47 -1.28
CA GLN A 23 2.91 6.31 -0.46
C GLN A 23 3.24 6.31 1.04
N ARG A 24 4.52 6.45 1.42
CA ARG A 24 4.95 6.39 2.82
C ARG A 24 4.16 7.34 3.75
N ARG A 25 3.83 8.55 3.28
CA ARG A 25 3.01 9.51 4.05
C ARG A 25 1.62 8.98 4.35
N GLU A 26 1.00 8.29 3.41
CA GLU A 26 -0.33 7.71 3.61
C GLU A 26 -0.28 6.50 4.55
N GLN A 27 0.76 5.67 4.47
CA GLN A 27 0.97 4.57 5.43
C GLN A 27 1.00 5.10 6.87
N LEU A 28 1.76 6.17 7.09
CA LEU A 28 1.85 6.83 8.40
C LEU A 28 0.53 7.48 8.81
N ARG A 29 -0.15 8.16 7.89
CA ARG A 29 -1.45 8.80 8.13
C ARG A 29 -2.52 7.78 8.54
N LEU A 30 -2.61 6.65 7.84
CA LEU A 30 -3.56 5.59 8.17
C LEU A 30 -3.25 4.96 9.53
N ALA A 31 -1.98 4.76 9.86
CA ALA A 31 -1.57 4.26 11.16
C ALA A 31 -1.89 5.26 12.29
N SER A 32 -1.65 6.56 12.07
CA SER A 32 -2.01 7.60 13.06
C SER A 32 -3.51 7.76 13.25
N ASP A 33 -4.31 7.48 12.21
CA ASP A 33 -5.77 7.46 12.27
C ASP A 33 -6.33 6.23 13.01
N GLY A 34 -5.46 5.32 13.50
CA GLY A 34 -5.86 4.14 14.27
C GLY A 34 -6.19 2.90 13.44
N HIS A 35 -5.95 2.93 12.12
CA HIS A 35 -6.17 1.76 11.27
C HIS A 35 -5.02 0.76 11.34
N LYS A 36 -5.33 -0.54 11.17
CA LYS A 36 -4.32 -1.57 10.96
C LYS A 36 -3.67 -1.40 9.59
N VAL A 37 -2.36 -1.19 9.56
CA VAL A 37 -1.56 -1.05 8.34
C VAL A 37 -0.47 -2.13 8.29
N ARG A 38 -0.41 -2.88 7.19
CA ARG A 38 0.62 -3.88 6.93
C ARG A 38 1.50 -3.41 5.77
N VAL A 39 2.80 -3.32 6.01
CA VAL A 39 3.78 -2.95 4.97
C VAL A 39 4.51 -4.19 4.49
N LEU A 40 4.35 -4.49 3.20
CA LEU A 40 5.00 -5.62 2.55
C LEU A 40 6.41 -5.23 2.10
N ILE A 41 7.41 -5.85 2.73
CA ILE A 41 8.83 -5.63 2.44
C ILE A 41 9.36 -6.82 1.65
N SER A 42 10.01 -6.54 0.52
CA SER A 42 10.82 -7.51 -0.21
C SER A 42 12.28 -7.30 0.14
N TYR A 43 12.99 -8.39 0.44
CA TYR A 43 14.40 -8.36 0.84
C TYR A 43 15.17 -9.51 0.18
N GLY A 44 16.50 -9.44 0.22
CA GLY A 44 17.39 -10.42 -0.43
C GLY A 44 17.67 -10.11 -1.91
N SER A 45 18.47 -10.94 -2.57
CA SER A 45 18.96 -10.68 -3.94
C SER A 45 17.86 -10.62 -5.01
N ALA A 46 16.74 -11.31 -4.78
CA ALA A 46 15.61 -11.37 -5.70
C ALA A 46 14.55 -10.27 -5.48
N TRP A 47 14.85 -9.23 -4.69
CA TRP A 47 13.89 -8.19 -4.34
C TRP A 47 13.34 -7.46 -5.58
N PHE A 48 14.21 -7.15 -6.55
CA PHE A 48 13.86 -6.35 -7.73
C PHE A 48 12.93 -7.11 -8.70
N PRO A 49 13.23 -8.37 -9.10
CA PRO A 49 12.28 -9.18 -9.88
C PRO A 49 10.92 -9.35 -9.20
N TRP A 50 10.90 -9.55 -7.88
CA TRP A 50 9.65 -9.69 -7.13
C TRP A 50 8.82 -8.40 -7.16
N TYR A 51 9.48 -7.25 -6.96
CA TYR A 51 8.85 -5.94 -6.97
C TYR A 51 8.27 -5.60 -8.34
N MET A 52 9.04 -5.83 -9.40
CA MET A 52 8.61 -5.62 -10.78
C MET A 52 7.42 -6.49 -11.17
N ARG A 53 7.37 -7.75 -10.72
CA ARG A 53 6.18 -8.60 -10.91
C ARG A 53 4.93 -7.98 -10.29
N ARG A 54 5.07 -7.41 -9.09
CA ARG A 54 3.96 -6.80 -8.35
C ARG A 54 3.45 -5.51 -8.99
N LEU A 55 4.35 -4.75 -9.62
CA LEU A 55 3.98 -3.59 -10.43
C LEU A 55 3.32 -3.98 -11.75
N ALA A 56 3.81 -5.03 -12.40
CA ALA A 56 3.29 -5.50 -13.68
C ALA A 56 1.91 -6.19 -13.58
N GLU A 57 1.51 -6.67 -12.40
CA GLU A 57 0.20 -7.30 -12.17
C GLU A 57 -1.00 -6.43 -12.58
N ARG A 58 -0.86 -5.09 -12.53
CA ARG A 58 -1.84 -4.15 -13.10
C ARG A 58 -1.12 -2.98 -13.75
N PRO A 59 -1.27 -2.73 -15.07
CA PRO A 59 -0.61 -1.62 -15.76
C PRO A 59 -0.86 -0.24 -15.11
N ALA A 60 -2.02 -0.06 -14.47
CA ALA A 60 -2.33 1.15 -13.72
C ALA A 60 -1.38 1.42 -12.53
N ASN A 61 -0.76 0.37 -11.95
CA ASN A 61 0.20 0.52 -10.86
C ASN A 61 1.49 1.19 -11.33
N LEU A 62 1.92 0.96 -12.58
CA LEU A 62 3.09 1.61 -13.16
C LEU A 62 2.87 3.12 -13.29
N TRP A 63 1.67 3.53 -13.69
CA TRP A 63 1.29 4.94 -13.76
C TRP A 63 1.29 5.60 -12.37
N PHE A 64 0.81 4.87 -11.35
CA PHE A 64 0.83 5.35 -9.98
C PHE A 64 2.25 5.58 -9.46
N VAL A 65 3.18 4.64 -9.73
CA VAL A 65 4.59 4.79 -9.36
C VAL A 65 5.24 5.97 -10.11
N ALA A 66 4.96 6.11 -11.40
CA ALA A 66 5.48 7.23 -12.20
C ALA A 66 5.04 8.60 -11.62
N LYS A 67 3.77 8.72 -11.21
CA LYS A 67 3.25 9.92 -10.53
C LYS A 67 3.88 10.20 -9.17
N GLN A 68 4.45 9.19 -8.50
CA GLN A 68 5.14 9.39 -7.22
C GLN A 68 6.61 9.74 -7.34
N LEU A 69 7.24 9.41 -8.48
CA LEU A 69 8.64 9.74 -8.75
C LEU A 69 8.79 11.14 -9.33
N LEU A 70 7.72 11.69 -9.92
CA LEU A 70 7.66 13.05 -10.42
C LEU A 70 7.14 13.98 -9.29
N PRO A 71 7.77 15.15 -9.07
CA PRO A 71 7.38 16.10 -8.02
C PRO A 71 5.96 16.66 -8.21
#